data_AF-F8PPZ8-F1
#
_entry.id   AF-F8PPZ8-F1
#
_cell.length_a   1.000
_cell.length_b   1.000
_cell.length_c   1.000
_cell.angle_alpha   90.00
_cell.angle_beta   90.00
_cell.angle_gamma   90.00
#
_symmetry.space_group_name_H-M   'P 1'
#
loop_
_entity.id
_entity.type
_entity.pdbx_description
1 polymer ?
#
loop_
_entity_poly.entity_id
_entity_poly.type
_entity_poly.pdbx_seq_one_letter_code
_entity_poly.pdbx_strand_id
1 'polypeptide(L)'
;RNHNQTRFRHQLRVYPSTFDAILARVRHHPIYHNNSNNEQIPVEVQLAIFLTRLGHYGNRASVADIADWSGVSVGGVELCTKRCMIAIISLHDDVIKAPTPAEKEAAKCWVERQVCPAWRNGYLSIDGTTFNLFQKPSHYGETFYDRKSNYSINAQ
;
A
#
# COMPACT_ATOMS: atom_id res chain seq x y z
N ARG A 1 -4.99 1.01 -28.30
CA ARG A 1 -4.14 1.61 -27.24
C ARG A 1 -4.67 1.35 -25.81
N ASN A 2 -5.98 1.37 -25.54
CA ASN A 2 -6.53 1.13 -24.17
C ASN A 2 -6.39 -0.29 -23.63
N HIS A 3 -6.38 -1.32 -24.49
CA HIS A 3 -6.35 -2.72 -24.06
C HIS A 3 -5.05 -3.11 -23.31
N ASN A 4 -3.93 -2.43 -23.60
CA ASN A 4 -2.65 -2.67 -22.93
C ASN A 4 -2.63 -2.11 -21.49
N GLN A 5 -3.26 -0.96 -21.26
CA GLN A 5 -3.31 -0.33 -19.93
C GLN A 5 -4.18 -1.12 -18.95
N THR A 6 -5.32 -1.65 -19.41
CA THR A 6 -6.19 -2.48 -18.56
C THR A 6 -5.48 -3.75 -18.11
N ARG A 7 -4.74 -4.41 -19.02
CA ARG A 7 -3.95 -5.60 -18.67
C ARG A 7 -2.81 -5.27 -17.72
N PHE A 8 -2.10 -4.17 -17.95
CA PHE A 8 -1.05 -3.68 -17.07
C PHE A 8 -1.58 -3.43 -15.66
N ARG A 9 -2.69 -2.70 -15.52
CA ARG A 9 -3.32 -2.41 -14.23
C ARG A 9 -3.90 -3.66 -13.57
N HIS A 10 -4.45 -4.60 -14.34
CA HIS A 10 -4.92 -5.86 -13.79
C HIS A 10 -3.77 -6.67 -13.19
N GLN A 11 -2.61 -6.68 -13.85
CA GLN A 11 -1.44 -7.45 -13.40
C GLN A 11 -0.70 -6.76 -12.24
N LEU A 12 -0.37 -5.48 -12.40
CA LEU A 12 0.52 -4.73 -11.50
C LEU A 12 -0.23 -3.85 -10.50
N ARG A 13 -1.57 -3.78 -10.58
CA ARG A 13 -2.45 -2.95 -9.74
C ARG A 13 -2.19 -1.45 -9.75
N VAL A 14 -1.28 -0.97 -10.60
CA VAL A 14 -0.96 0.45 -10.80
C VAL A 14 -1.15 0.86 -12.26
N TYR A 15 -1.32 2.15 -12.51
CA TYR A 15 -1.29 2.69 -13.87
C TYR A 15 0.17 2.71 -14.39
N PRO A 16 0.39 2.61 -15.71
CA PRO A 16 1.74 2.72 -16.28
C PRO A 16 2.49 3.99 -15.84
N SER A 17 1.81 5.14 -15.82
CA SER A 17 2.41 6.39 -15.36
C SER A 17 2.82 6.37 -13.88
N THR A 18 2.04 5.68 -13.04
CA THR A 18 2.40 5.46 -11.62
C THR A 18 3.60 4.53 -11.50
N PHE A 19 3.65 3.48 -12.31
CA PHE A 19 4.80 2.58 -12.37
C PHE A 19 6.08 3.34 -12.74
N ASP A 20 6.05 4.13 -13.81
CA ASP A 20 7.19 4.93 -14.25
C ASP A 20 7.64 5.93 -13.18
N ALA A 21 6.68 6.56 -12.47
CA ALA A 21 6.97 7.49 -11.39
C ALA A 21 7.59 6.81 -10.15
N ILE A 22 7.22 5.57 -9.84
CA ILE A 22 7.87 4.78 -8.78
C ILE A 22 9.27 4.38 -9.25
N LEU A 23 9.38 3.83 -10.46
CA LEU A 23 10.65 3.39 -11.05
C LEU A 23 11.68 4.53 -11.08
N ALA A 24 11.28 5.73 -11.49
CA ALA A 24 12.15 6.91 -11.52
C ALA A 24 12.73 7.26 -10.13
N ARG A 25 11.99 7.00 -9.05
CA ARG A 25 12.46 7.27 -7.68
C ARG A 25 13.37 6.17 -7.13
N VAL A 26 13.16 4.91 -7.52
CA VAL A 26 13.90 3.78 -6.94
C VAL A 26 15.07 3.28 -7.79
N ARG A 27 15.10 3.57 -9.11
CA ARG A 27 16.08 3.02 -10.07
C ARG A 27 17.55 3.27 -9.73
N HIS A 28 17.85 4.32 -8.96
CA HIS A 28 19.21 4.69 -8.56
C HIS A 28 19.55 4.27 -7.12
N HIS A 29 18.67 3.52 -6.46
CA HIS A 29 18.89 3.08 -5.10
C HIS A 29 20.11 2.12 -5.04
N PRO A 30 21.05 2.28 -4.09
CA PRO A 30 22.27 1.47 -4.02
C PRO A 30 22.03 -0.04 -3.98
N ILE A 31 20.87 -0.48 -3.47
CA ILE A 31 20.50 -1.91 -3.41
C ILE A 31 20.45 -2.62 -4.77
N TYR A 32 20.26 -1.86 -5.86
CA TYR A 32 20.22 -2.38 -7.23
C TYR A 32 21.61 -2.42 -7.89
N HIS A 33 22.64 -1.91 -7.21
CA HIS A 33 24.01 -1.95 -7.68
C HIS A 33 24.80 -2.94 -6.82
N ASN A 34 25.45 -3.93 -7.45
CA ASN A 34 26.41 -4.80 -6.78
C ASN A 34 27.78 -4.63 -7.45
N ASN A 35 28.85 -4.87 -6.70
CA ASN A 35 30.22 -4.89 -7.22
C ASN A 35 30.55 -6.24 -7.89
N SER A 36 29.59 -6.82 -8.61
CA SER A 36 29.70 -8.14 -9.24
C SER A 36 29.77 -8.01 -10.75
N ASN A 37 30.43 -8.96 -11.39
CA ASN A 37 30.42 -9.10 -12.86
C ASN A 37 29.14 -9.76 -13.39
N ASN A 38 28.25 -10.22 -12.50
CA ASN A 38 26.96 -10.76 -12.88
C ASN A 38 25.91 -9.65 -12.89
N GLU A 39 25.36 -9.39 -14.08
CA GLU A 39 24.28 -8.43 -14.27
C GLU A 39 23.07 -8.79 -13.38
N GLN A 40 22.55 -7.80 -12.67
CA GLN A 40 21.30 -7.96 -11.92
C GLN A 40 20.11 -7.89 -12.88
N ILE A 41 19.01 -8.54 -12.49
CA ILE A 41 17.71 -8.37 -13.12
C ILE A 41 17.38 -6.85 -13.19
N PRO A 42 16.93 -6.33 -14.34
CA PRO A 42 16.59 -4.91 -14.48
C PRO A 42 15.59 -4.42 -13.43
N VAL A 43 15.74 -3.20 -12.94
CA VAL A 43 14.96 -2.67 -11.80
C VAL A 43 13.46 -2.65 -12.13
N GLU A 44 13.10 -2.34 -13.37
CA GLU A 44 11.73 -2.40 -13.88
C GLU A 44 11.12 -3.81 -13.78
N VAL A 45 11.91 -4.85 -14.04
CA VAL A 45 11.45 -6.24 -13.92
C VAL A 45 11.31 -6.61 -12.43
N GLN A 46 12.26 -6.22 -11.58
CA GLN A 46 12.15 -6.43 -10.13
C GLN A 46 10.90 -5.74 -9.55
N LEU A 47 10.64 -4.50 -9.98
CA LEU A 47 9.47 -3.72 -9.55
C LEU A 47 8.16 -4.35 -10.06
N ALA A 48 8.13 -4.85 -11.30
CA ALA A 48 6.96 -5.55 -11.83
C ALA A 48 6.64 -6.84 -11.06
N ILE A 49 7.67 -7.61 -10.70
CA ILE A 49 7.54 -8.81 -9.84
C ILE A 49 6.99 -8.42 -8.46
N PHE A 50 7.57 -7.40 -7.84
CA PHE A 50 7.14 -6.92 -6.53
C PHE A 50 5.68 -6.45 -6.51
N LEU A 51 5.29 -5.62 -7.48
CA LEU A 51 3.92 -5.10 -7.57
C LEU A 51 2.90 -6.20 -7.90
N THR A 52 3.26 -7.16 -8.76
CA THR A 52 2.43 -8.35 -8.99
C THR A 52 2.24 -9.11 -7.68
N ARG A 53 3.32 -9.35 -6.93
CA ARG A 53 3.24 -10.07 -5.66
C ARG A 53 2.34 -9.40 -4.63
N LEU A 54 2.42 -8.08 -4.49
CA LEU A 54 1.57 -7.32 -3.57
C LEU A 54 0.13 -7.14 -4.05
N GLY A 55 -0.08 -7.21 -5.37
CA GLY A 55 -1.36 -6.91 -5.99
C GLY A 55 -2.34 -8.08 -6.06
N HIS A 56 -1.90 -9.29 -5.70
CA HIS A 56 -2.71 -10.50 -5.75
C HIS A 56 -2.76 -11.18 -4.38
N TYR A 57 -3.82 -11.96 -4.16
CA TYR A 57 -4.04 -12.74 -2.94
C TYR A 57 -4.34 -14.20 -3.30
N GLY A 58 -4.22 -15.11 -2.33
CA GLY A 58 -4.43 -16.54 -2.51
C GLY A 58 -3.34 -17.17 -3.39
N ASN A 59 -3.69 -18.21 -4.14
CA ASN A 59 -2.70 -18.96 -4.94
C ASN A 59 -1.94 -18.06 -5.92
N ARG A 60 -2.60 -17.07 -6.54
CA ARG A 60 -1.95 -16.12 -7.47
C ARG A 60 -0.86 -15.24 -6.84
N ALA A 61 -0.74 -15.22 -5.51
CA ALA A 61 0.31 -14.52 -4.78
C ALA A 61 1.48 -15.43 -4.37
N SER A 62 1.41 -16.73 -4.69
CA SER A 62 2.45 -17.69 -4.35
C SER A 62 3.75 -17.33 -5.07
N VAL A 63 4.87 -17.54 -4.39
CA VAL A 63 6.19 -17.23 -4.96
C VAL A 63 6.47 -18.12 -6.18
N ALA A 64 5.95 -19.35 -6.19
CA ALA A 64 6.06 -20.29 -7.30
C ALA A 64 5.30 -19.80 -8.55
N ASP A 65 4.03 -19.41 -8.42
CA ASP A 65 3.25 -18.93 -9.56
C ASP A 65 3.83 -17.63 -10.14
N ILE A 66 4.40 -16.76 -9.30
CA ILE A 66 5.06 -15.54 -9.74
C ILE A 66 6.40 -15.85 -10.43
N ALA A 67 7.13 -16.86 -9.97
CA ALA A 67 8.34 -17.34 -10.62
C ALA A 67 8.03 -17.86 -12.03
N ASP A 68 6.99 -18.70 -12.16
CA ASP A 68 6.52 -19.22 -13.44
C ASP A 68 6.06 -18.10 -14.38
N TRP A 69 5.34 -17.10 -13.85
CA TRP A 69 4.90 -15.94 -14.64
C TRP A 69 6.05 -15.05 -15.13
N SER A 70 7.06 -14.83 -14.29
CA SER A 70 8.15 -13.89 -14.58
C SER A 70 9.37 -14.53 -15.25
N GLY A 71 9.43 -15.87 -15.28
CA GLY A 71 10.57 -16.61 -15.82
C GLY A 71 11.82 -16.54 -14.95
N VAL A 72 11.71 -16.14 -13.68
CA VAL A 72 12.82 -16.07 -12.73
C VAL A 72 12.69 -17.20 -11.69
N SER A 73 13.78 -17.54 -11.02
CA SER A 73 13.72 -18.55 -9.96
C SER A 73 12.91 -18.06 -8.75
N VAL A 74 12.37 -18.99 -7.95
CA VAL A 74 11.67 -18.68 -6.69
C VAL A 74 12.51 -17.78 -5.78
N GLY A 75 13.80 -18.10 -5.62
CA GLY A 75 14.74 -17.25 -4.85
C GLY A 75 14.95 -15.87 -5.49
N GLY A 76 14.91 -15.78 -6.82
CA GLY A 76 14.92 -14.51 -7.56
C GLY A 76 13.71 -13.64 -7.24
N VAL A 77 12.50 -14.21 -7.19
CA VAL A 77 11.28 -13.48 -6.80
C VAL A 77 11.38 -12.92 -5.39
N GLU A 78 11.86 -13.72 -4.44
CA GLU A 78 12.05 -13.27 -3.06
C GLU A 78 13.08 -12.14 -2.97
N LEU A 79 14.21 -12.27 -3.68
CA LEU A 79 15.25 -11.26 -3.72
C LEU A 79 14.75 -9.95 -4.34
N CYS A 80 14.04 -10.01 -5.47
CA CYS A 80 13.39 -8.85 -6.09
C CYS A 80 12.43 -8.17 -5.12
N THR A 81 11.64 -8.96 -4.40
CA THR A 81 10.69 -8.42 -3.41
C THR A 81 11.43 -7.68 -2.29
N LYS A 82 12.46 -8.30 -1.70
CA LYS A 82 13.25 -7.70 -0.61
C LYS A 82 13.89 -6.39 -1.05
N ARG A 83 14.51 -6.37 -2.25
CA ARG A 83 15.16 -5.17 -2.80
C ARG A 83 14.17 -4.03 -3.04
N CYS A 84 13.03 -4.31 -3.66
CA CYS A 84 12.00 -3.31 -3.90
C CYS A 84 11.40 -2.78 -2.59
N MET A 85 11.17 -3.66 -1.61
CA MET A 85 10.68 -3.25 -0.29
C MET A 85 11.65 -2.28 0.39
N ILE A 86 12.95 -2.59 0.40
CA ILE A 86 13.99 -1.71 0.95
C ILE A 86 14.01 -0.36 0.22
N ALA A 87 14.04 -0.37 -1.11
CA ALA A 87 14.12 0.85 -1.91
C ALA A 87 12.85 1.72 -1.82
N ILE A 88 11.67 1.14 -1.60
CA ILE A 88 10.42 1.88 -1.40
C ILE A 88 10.34 2.44 0.01
N ILE A 89 10.72 1.66 1.02
CA ILE A 89 10.71 2.11 2.42
C ILE A 89 11.73 3.24 2.65
N SER A 90 12.84 3.28 1.91
CA SER A 90 13.79 4.40 2.03
C SER A 90 13.22 5.74 1.56
N LEU A 91 12.10 5.75 0.84
CA LEU A 91 11.36 6.96 0.47
C LEU A 91 10.36 7.41 1.56
N HIS A 92 10.26 6.70 2.69
CA HIS A 92 9.25 6.94 3.72
C HIS A 92 9.20 8.39 4.17
N ASP A 93 10.34 8.97 4.57
CA ASP A 93 10.38 10.32 5.15
C ASP A 93 10.14 11.44 4.11
N ASP A 94 10.39 11.14 2.84
CA ASP A 94 10.11 12.06 1.74
C ASP A 94 8.63 12.12 1.38
N VAL A 95 7.91 10.99 1.53
CA VAL A 95 6.54 10.80 1.03
C VAL A 95 5.51 10.84 2.16
N ILE A 96 5.82 10.28 3.33
CA ILE A 96 4.94 10.20 4.50
C ILE A 96 5.36 11.29 5.49
N LYS A 97 4.70 12.44 5.39
CA LYS A 97 4.90 13.58 6.28
C LYS A 97 3.67 13.81 7.13
N ALA A 98 3.89 14.22 8.38
CA ALA A 98 2.78 14.68 9.21
C ALA A 98 2.15 15.92 8.55
N PRO A 99 0.80 16.01 8.51
CA PRO A 99 0.14 17.15 7.90
C PRO A 99 0.51 18.43 8.65
N THR A 100 0.77 19.49 7.89
CA THR A 100 1.04 20.83 8.41
C THR A 100 -0.17 21.36 9.18
N PRO A 101 0.00 22.34 10.09
CA PRO A 101 -1.12 22.97 10.78
C PRO A 101 -2.20 23.49 9.81
N ALA A 102 -1.80 24.03 8.66
CA ALA A 102 -2.72 24.51 7.63
C ALA A 102 -3.50 23.36 6.96
N GLU A 103 -2.84 22.26 6.61
CA GLU A 103 -3.52 21.07 6.03
C GLU A 103 -4.47 20.43 7.04
N LYS A 104 -4.05 20.33 8.32
CA LYS A 104 -4.92 19.87 9.42
C LYS A 104 -6.16 20.73 9.51
N GLU A 105 -6.00 22.05 9.53
CA GLU A 105 -7.10 22.99 9.62
C GLU A 105 -8.04 22.92 8.41
N ALA A 106 -7.49 22.79 7.20
CA ALA A 106 -8.27 22.59 5.99
C ALA A 106 -9.10 21.29 6.05
N ALA A 107 -8.51 20.19 6.51
CA ALA A 107 -9.21 18.92 6.71
C ALA A 107 -10.32 19.02 7.77
N LYS A 108 -10.06 19.71 8.89
CA LYS A 108 -11.07 19.99 9.94
C LYS A 108 -12.25 20.80 9.40
N CYS A 109 -11.97 21.88 8.66
CA CYS A 109 -12.99 22.69 8.01
C CYS A 109 -13.81 21.89 6.99
N TRP A 110 -13.16 20.98 6.26
CA TRP A 110 -13.86 20.09 5.34
C TRP A 110 -14.79 19.12 6.09
N VAL A 111 -14.33 18.45 7.15
CA VAL A 111 -15.17 17.54 7.95
C VAL A 111 -16.35 18.26 8.59
N GLU A 112 -16.13 19.43 9.19
CA GLU A 112 -17.21 20.23 9.78
C GLU A 112 -18.30 20.58 8.75
N ARG A 113 -17.89 20.94 7.52
CA ARG A 113 -18.81 21.24 6.42
C ARG A 113 -19.54 20.02 5.87
N GLN A 114 -18.90 18.85 5.84
CA GLN A 114 -19.50 17.64 5.27
C GLN A 114 -20.35 16.87 6.29
N VAL A 115 -20.03 16.98 7.57
CA VAL A 115 -20.67 16.21 8.66
C VAL A 115 -21.39 17.16 9.61
N CYS A 116 -20.70 17.68 10.63
CA CYS A 116 -21.18 18.74 11.52
C CYS A 116 -20.03 19.33 12.37
N PRO A 117 -20.24 20.48 13.06
CA PRO A 117 -19.21 21.10 13.89
C PRO A 117 -18.62 20.21 14.99
N ALA A 118 -19.43 19.33 15.60
CA ALA A 118 -18.95 18.40 16.63
C ALA A 118 -17.92 17.40 16.09
N TRP A 119 -17.98 17.08 14.80
CA TRP A 119 -17.07 16.17 14.12
C TRP A 119 -15.79 16.83 13.61
N ARG A 120 -15.61 18.14 13.80
CA ARG A 120 -14.43 18.88 13.33
C ARG A 120 -13.10 18.20 13.70
N ASN A 121 -12.98 17.67 14.92
CA ASN A 121 -11.76 17.00 15.37
C ASN A 121 -11.63 15.54 14.91
N GLY A 122 -12.65 14.99 14.23
CA GLY A 122 -12.63 13.71 13.54
C GLY A 122 -11.98 13.75 12.15
N TYR A 123 -11.20 14.78 11.82
CA TYR A 123 -10.54 14.98 10.52
C TYR A 123 -9.57 13.87 10.09
N LEU A 124 -9.23 12.94 10.99
CA LEU A 124 -8.43 11.75 10.70
C LEU A 124 -9.26 10.46 10.63
N SER A 125 -10.56 10.54 10.87
CA SER A 125 -11.48 9.39 10.75
C SER A 125 -11.71 9.10 9.27
N ILE A 126 -11.04 8.07 8.78
CA ILE A 126 -11.19 7.51 7.43
C ILE A 126 -11.96 6.18 7.48
N ASP A 127 -12.40 5.68 6.32
CA ASP A 127 -13.02 4.37 6.16
C ASP A 127 -12.25 3.28 6.96
N GLY A 128 -12.99 2.53 7.80
CA GLY A 128 -12.44 1.51 8.70
C GLY A 128 -11.97 2.02 10.07
N THR A 129 -12.12 3.32 10.36
CA THR A 129 -11.91 3.85 11.72
C THR A 129 -13.03 3.38 12.63
N THR A 130 -12.68 2.59 13.64
CA THR A 130 -13.62 2.14 14.65
C THR A 130 -13.56 3.03 15.89
N PHE A 131 -14.71 3.42 16.43
CA PHE A 131 -14.83 4.14 17.68
C PHE A 131 -15.01 3.14 18.81
N ASN A 132 -14.05 3.10 19.73
CA ASN A 132 -14.12 2.21 20.88
C ASN A 132 -15.28 2.62 21.80
N LEU A 133 -16.08 1.64 22.18
CA LEU A 133 -17.11 1.73 23.19
C LEU A 133 -16.50 1.43 24.56
N PHE A 134 -16.90 2.22 25.54
CA PHE A 134 -16.45 2.03 26.93
C PHE A 134 -16.89 0.68 27.51
N GLN A 135 -18.05 0.17 27.09
CA GLN A 135 -18.61 -1.09 27.56
C GLN A 135 -19.31 -1.84 26.43
N LYS A 136 -19.48 -3.15 26.63
CA LYS A 136 -20.27 -4.02 25.76
C LYS A 136 -21.71 -3.47 25.63
N PRO A 137 -22.21 -3.25 24.41
CA PRO A 137 -23.62 -2.95 24.20
C PRO A 137 -24.53 -4.06 24.73
N SER A 138 -25.61 -3.68 25.42
CA SER A 138 -26.59 -4.64 25.93
C SER A 138 -27.34 -5.36 24.80
N HIS A 139 -27.54 -4.69 23.67
CA HIS A 139 -28.14 -5.24 22.47
C HIS A 139 -27.06 -5.60 21.45
N TYR A 140 -27.05 -6.86 20.99
CA TYR A 140 -26.07 -7.38 20.03
C TYR A 140 -24.59 -7.15 20.39
N GLY A 141 -24.25 -7.15 21.69
CA GLY A 141 -22.90 -6.81 22.15
C GLY A 141 -21.75 -7.58 21.47
N GLU A 142 -21.95 -8.84 21.11
CA GLU A 142 -20.96 -9.64 20.37
C GLU A 142 -20.67 -9.11 18.96
N THR A 143 -21.65 -8.48 18.31
CA THR A 143 -21.52 -7.90 16.97
C THR A 143 -20.57 -6.69 16.95
N PHE A 144 -20.38 -6.04 18.10
CA PHE A 144 -19.46 -4.92 18.26
C PHE A 144 -18.06 -5.35 18.69
N TYR A 145 -17.82 -6.65 18.93
CA TYR A 145 -16.51 -7.14 19.33
C TYR A 145 -15.59 -7.27 18.12
N ASP A 146 -14.57 -6.43 18.07
CA ASP A 146 -13.66 -6.33 16.93
C ASP A 146 -12.45 -7.29 17.02
N ARG A 147 -11.71 -7.40 15.92
CA ARG A 147 -10.48 -8.22 15.83
C ARG A 147 -9.40 -7.80 16.84
N LYS A 148 -9.46 -6.57 17.36
CA LYS A 148 -8.53 -6.04 18.36
C LYS A 148 -9.00 -6.30 19.80
N SER A 149 -10.03 -7.13 19.97
CA SER A 149 -10.62 -7.47 21.27
C SER A 149 -11.22 -6.26 22.00
N ASN A 150 -11.74 -5.28 21.25
CA ASN A 150 -12.48 -4.15 21.80
C ASN A 150 -13.93 -4.19 21.35
N TYR A 151 -14.82 -3.56 22.11
CA TYR A 151 -16.13 -3.20 21.60
C TYR A 151 -15.99 -1.91 20.81
N SER A 152 -16.37 -1.88 19.54
CA SER A 152 -16.23 -0.68 18.71
C SER A 152 -17.30 -0.60 17.62
N ILE A 153 -17.62 0.62 17.18
CA ILE A 153 -18.56 0.90 16.09
C ILE A 153 -17.79 1.47 14.91
N ASN A 154 -18.09 0.98 13.70
CA ASN A 154 -17.54 1.54 12.47
C ASN A 154 -18.19 2.90 12.16
N ALA A 155 -17.39 3.88 11.76
CA ALA A 155 -17.83 5.21 11.33
C ALA A 155 -18.58 5.26 9.98
N GLN A 156 -18.73 4.13 9.29
CA GLN A 156 -19.33 4.02 7.95
C GLN A 156 -20.84 3.85 7.93
#